data_AF-A0A496Y408-F1
#
_entry.id   AF-A0A496Y408-F1
#
_cell.length_a   1.000
_cell.length_b   1.000
_cell.length_c   1.000
_cell.angle_alpha   90.00
_cell.angle_beta   90.00
_cell.angle_gamma   90.00
#
_symmetry.space_group_name_H-M   'P 1'
#
loop_
_entity.id
_entity.type
_entity.pdbx_description
1 polymer ?
#
loop_
_entity_poly.entity_id
_entity_poly.type
_entity_poly.pdbx_seq_one_letter_code
_entity_poly.pdbx_strand_id
1 'polypeptide(L)'
;MRRPTFLYQQWLGDTLESYLTAHRPRKLKGRLLIMPVRQYGAALMQAYLGQFSLAWIAELTSILLLVLQSWRQETEFLLVMDWSKQVFVEHLWQRLTLHDYSIDQYHEIAGEYSLLETSLRVAGRTKLYETFRTLGERLIGRHKYKLELDTYDLHLFNRLLLFFLALEHYWPGPAGTRLQERFLPLAREVVWPQLRLAPDLESQLTAAQHKYSISQLSRALELQLRTVFDKLP
;
A
#
# COMPACT_ATOMS: atom_id res chain seq x y z
N MET A 1 6.42 -18.33 12.43
CA MET A 1 5.62 -17.08 12.30
C MET A 1 5.37 -16.83 10.81
N ARG A 2 4.15 -16.43 10.41
CA ARG A 2 3.84 -16.06 9.03
C ARG A 2 4.60 -14.78 8.65
N ARG A 3 5.05 -14.67 7.40
CA ARG A 3 5.71 -13.47 6.88
C ARG A 3 4.66 -12.35 6.70
N PRO A 4 4.89 -11.13 7.23
CA PRO A 4 3.97 -10.01 7.05
C PRO A 4 3.77 -9.62 5.58
N THR A 5 2.57 -9.13 5.28
CA THR A 5 2.14 -8.71 3.94
C THR A 5 2.39 -7.22 3.73
N PHE A 6 3.42 -6.94 2.95
CA PHE A 6 3.84 -5.58 2.61
C PHE A 6 3.75 -5.42 1.08
N LEU A 7 2.74 -4.69 0.61
CA LEU A 7 2.48 -4.53 -0.82
C LEU A 7 3.54 -3.71 -1.53
N TYR A 8 4.10 -2.66 -0.89
CA TYR A 8 5.18 -1.89 -1.53
C TYR A 8 6.47 -2.71 -1.59
N GLN A 9 6.83 -3.41 -0.51
CA GLN A 9 7.97 -4.32 -0.50
C GLN A 9 7.85 -5.41 -1.56
N GLN A 10 6.68 -6.07 -1.67
CA GLN A 10 6.41 -7.08 -2.70
C GLN A 10 6.55 -6.48 -4.10
N TRP A 11 5.87 -5.37 -4.37
CA TRP A 11 5.95 -4.67 -5.64
C TRP A 11 7.38 -4.26 -6.01
N LEU A 12 8.16 -3.79 -5.05
CA LEU A 12 9.57 -3.42 -5.23
C LEU A 12 10.40 -4.66 -5.63
N GLY A 13 10.21 -5.79 -4.94
CA GLY A 13 10.88 -7.04 -5.27
C GLY A 13 10.58 -7.51 -6.69
N ASP A 14 9.28 -7.58 -7.03
CA ASP A 14 8.81 -8.00 -8.36
C ASP A 14 9.32 -7.05 -9.45
N THR A 15 9.36 -5.74 -9.15
CA THR A 15 9.83 -4.71 -10.08
C THR A 15 11.34 -4.82 -10.33
N LEU A 16 12.12 -5.11 -9.29
CA LEU A 16 13.56 -5.35 -9.41
C LEU A 16 13.89 -6.62 -10.18
N GLU A 17 13.20 -7.72 -9.88
CA GLU A 17 13.37 -8.99 -10.59
C GLU A 17 13.01 -8.83 -12.08
N SER A 18 11.91 -8.14 -12.38
CA SER A 18 11.54 -7.81 -13.75
C SER A 18 12.58 -6.91 -14.44
N TYR A 19 13.21 -5.98 -13.73
CA TYR A 19 14.28 -5.14 -14.29
C TYR A 19 15.54 -5.94 -14.63
N LEU A 20 15.92 -6.89 -13.75
CA LEU A 20 17.07 -7.78 -13.94
C LEU A 20 16.90 -8.74 -15.12
N THR A 21 15.70 -9.29 -15.29
CA THR A 21 15.40 -10.31 -16.29
C THR A 21 14.98 -9.73 -17.65
N ALA A 22 14.68 -8.43 -17.69
CA ALA A 22 14.23 -7.75 -18.92
C ALA A 22 15.29 -7.84 -20.04
N HIS A 23 14.90 -8.46 -21.16
CA HIS A 23 15.76 -8.57 -22.34
C HIS A 23 15.99 -7.23 -23.05
N ARG A 24 15.18 -6.20 -22.75
CA ARG A 24 15.30 -4.86 -23.32
C ARG A 24 15.16 -3.80 -22.22
N PRO A 25 15.97 -2.72 -22.26
CA PRO A 25 15.83 -1.63 -21.30
C PRO A 25 14.43 -1.01 -21.38
N ARG A 26 13.82 -0.77 -20.23
CA ARG A 26 12.51 -0.10 -20.15
C ARG A 26 12.62 1.32 -20.71
N LYS A 27 11.58 1.77 -21.40
CA LYS A 27 11.46 3.18 -21.81
C LYS A 27 10.55 3.92 -20.84
N LEU A 28 11.06 4.98 -20.22
CA LEU A 28 10.28 5.90 -19.40
C LEU A 28 10.23 7.26 -20.10
N LYS A 29 9.02 7.75 -20.40
CA LYS A 29 8.79 9.01 -21.15
C LYS A 29 9.68 9.13 -22.41
N GLY A 30 9.82 8.03 -23.16
CA GLY A 30 10.62 7.97 -24.38
C GLY A 30 12.13 7.78 -24.18
N ARG A 31 12.65 7.83 -22.96
CA ARG A 31 14.07 7.62 -22.64
C ARG A 31 14.33 6.18 -22.22
N LEU A 32 15.41 5.59 -22.71
CA LEU A 32 15.86 4.26 -22.25
C LEU A 32 16.39 4.40 -20.82
N LEU A 33 15.91 3.55 -19.93
CA LEU A 33 16.36 3.49 -18.55
C LEU A 33 17.57 2.55 -18.45
N ILE A 34 18.77 3.13 -18.39
CA ILE A 34 20.02 2.39 -18.26
C ILE A 34 20.68 2.80 -16.95
N MET A 35 20.43 2.03 -15.89
CA MET A 35 21.04 2.27 -14.59
C MET A 35 21.42 0.95 -13.91
N PRO A 36 22.49 0.94 -13.10
CA PRO A 36 22.80 -0.19 -12.23
C PRO A 36 21.59 -0.59 -11.38
N VAL A 37 21.40 -1.88 -11.18
CA VAL A 37 20.23 -2.44 -10.47
C VAL A 37 20.10 -1.88 -9.05
N ARG A 38 21.23 -1.66 -8.37
CA ARG A 38 21.26 -1.03 -7.04
C ARG A 38 20.86 0.45 -7.10
N GLN A 39 21.24 1.19 -8.14
CA GLN A 39 20.78 2.56 -8.36
C GLN A 39 19.26 2.59 -8.62
N TYR A 40 18.76 1.68 -9.45
CA TYR A 40 17.32 1.53 -9.70
C TYR A 40 16.55 1.20 -8.42
N GLY A 41 17.01 0.21 -7.65
CA GLY A 41 16.39 -0.16 -6.38
C GLY A 41 16.44 0.96 -5.35
N ALA A 42 17.54 1.72 -5.27
CA ALA A 42 17.62 2.88 -4.40
C ALA A 42 16.66 4.01 -4.81
N ALA A 43 16.39 4.16 -6.11
CA ALA A 43 15.38 5.09 -6.62
C ALA A 43 13.95 4.64 -6.24
N LEU A 44 13.64 3.34 -6.33
CA LEU A 44 12.36 2.80 -5.86
C LEU A 44 12.21 3.02 -4.35
N MET A 45 13.25 2.70 -3.57
CA MET A 45 13.25 2.85 -2.10
C MET A 45 12.96 4.28 -1.60
N GLN A 46 13.09 5.30 -2.45
CA GLN A 46 12.74 6.68 -2.06
C GLN A 46 11.27 6.85 -1.68
N ALA A 47 10.40 5.92 -2.05
CA ALA A 47 9.02 5.91 -1.57
C ALA A 47 8.89 5.75 -0.05
N TYR A 48 9.94 5.36 0.67
CA TYR A 48 9.97 5.33 2.15
C TYR A 48 10.58 6.60 2.77
N LEU A 49 11.05 7.55 1.95
CA LEU A 49 11.69 8.76 2.43
C LEU A 49 10.70 9.65 3.20
N GLY A 50 11.13 10.19 4.33
CA GLY A 50 10.35 11.05 5.21
C GLY A 50 9.97 10.38 6.52
N GLN A 51 9.56 9.11 6.48
CA GLN A 51 9.49 8.25 7.67
C GLN A 51 10.83 7.57 7.94
N PHE A 52 11.56 7.23 6.88
CA PHE A 52 12.94 6.78 6.94
C PHE A 52 13.89 7.82 6.37
N SER A 53 15.14 7.78 6.83
CA SER A 53 16.20 8.69 6.40
C SER A 53 16.86 8.21 5.11
N LEU A 54 17.53 9.14 4.42
CA LEU A 54 18.36 8.76 3.26
C LEU A 54 19.50 7.83 3.66
N ALA A 55 20.04 7.99 4.88
CA ALA A 55 21.07 7.11 5.43
C ALA A 55 20.56 5.68 5.63
N TRP A 56 19.31 5.51 6.07
CA TRP A 56 18.68 4.20 6.21
C TRP A 56 18.52 3.50 4.84
N ILE A 57 18.13 4.25 3.80
CA ILE A 57 18.07 3.72 2.43
C ILE A 57 19.47 3.33 1.94
N ALA A 58 20.48 4.18 2.18
CA ALA A 58 21.86 3.93 1.80
C ALA A 58 22.39 2.63 2.44
N GLU A 59 22.12 2.43 3.73
CA GLU A 59 22.48 1.21 4.47
C GLU A 59 21.79 -0.02 3.88
N LEU A 60 20.47 0.01 3.70
CA LEU A 60 19.70 -1.12 3.17
C LEU A 60 20.10 -1.53 1.76
N THR A 61 20.49 -0.56 0.94
CA THR A 61 20.85 -0.79 -0.45
C THR A 61 22.36 -1.07 -0.62
N SER A 62 23.12 -1.01 0.47
CA SER A 62 24.60 -1.11 0.49
C SER A 62 25.27 -0.08 -0.43
N ILE A 63 24.75 1.14 -0.45
CA ILE A 63 25.25 2.26 -1.26
C ILE A 63 25.82 3.32 -0.34
N LEU A 64 26.95 3.92 -0.72
CA LEU A 64 27.51 5.05 0.04
C LEU A 64 26.53 6.23 0.03
N LEU A 65 26.27 6.82 1.20
CA LEU A 65 25.33 7.93 1.35
C LEU A 65 25.64 9.10 0.39
N LEU A 66 26.92 9.45 0.22
CA LEU A 66 27.35 10.52 -0.70
C LEU A 66 26.99 10.21 -2.16
N VAL A 67 27.11 8.96 -2.58
CA VAL A 67 26.73 8.51 -3.93
C VAL A 67 25.21 8.56 -4.11
N LEU A 68 24.46 8.13 -3.09
CA LEU A 68 23.00 8.24 -3.14
C LEU A 68 22.52 9.70 -3.19
N GLN A 69 23.23 10.61 -2.52
CA GLN A 69 22.96 12.05 -2.59
C GLN A 69 23.23 12.61 -3.99
N SER A 70 24.30 12.20 -4.67
CA SER A 70 24.57 12.66 -6.04
C SER A 70 23.52 12.14 -7.02
N TRP A 71 23.13 10.87 -6.91
CA TRP A 71 22.10 10.28 -7.79
C TRP A 71 20.75 10.98 -7.68
N ARG A 72 20.38 11.50 -6.51
CA ARG A 72 19.13 12.27 -6.35
C ARG A 72 19.08 13.57 -7.14
N GLN A 73 20.19 14.00 -7.71
CA GLN A 73 20.27 15.16 -8.60
C GLN A 73 20.21 14.74 -10.08
N GLU A 74 20.34 13.45 -10.38
CA GLU A 74 20.31 12.92 -11.73
C GLU A 74 18.88 12.82 -12.25
N THR A 75 18.69 13.25 -13.49
CA THR A 75 17.36 13.27 -14.13
C THR A 75 16.75 11.89 -14.24
N GLU A 76 17.54 10.85 -14.51
CA GLU A 76 17.04 9.48 -14.66
C GLU A 76 16.59 8.88 -13.33
N PHE A 77 17.31 9.19 -12.24
CA PHE A 77 16.95 8.76 -10.90
C PHE A 77 15.61 9.39 -10.47
N LEU A 78 15.46 10.71 -10.68
CA LEU A 78 14.20 11.42 -10.42
C LEU A 78 13.05 10.89 -11.28
N LEU A 79 13.32 10.57 -12.55
CA LEU A 79 12.32 10.00 -13.45
C LEU A 79 11.80 8.65 -12.94
N VAL A 80 12.68 7.78 -12.43
CA VAL A 80 12.29 6.51 -11.82
C VAL A 80 11.48 6.72 -10.54
N MET A 81 11.89 7.67 -9.70
CA MET A 81 11.15 8.02 -8.48
C MET A 81 9.72 8.48 -8.78
N ASP A 82 9.54 9.36 -9.77
CA ASP A 82 8.21 9.86 -10.12
C ASP A 82 7.34 8.77 -10.76
N TRP A 83 7.93 7.98 -11.65
CA TRP A 83 7.26 6.86 -12.30
C TRP A 83 6.83 5.79 -11.28
N SER A 84 7.68 5.45 -10.32
CA SER A 84 7.41 4.41 -9.33
C SER A 84 6.19 4.75 -8.47
N LYS A 85 6.03 6.02 -8.10
CA LYS A 85 4.87 6.51 -7.34
C LYS A 85 3.56 6.25 -8.10
N GLN A 86 3.51 6.61 -9.38
CA GLN A 86 2.30 6.44 -10.20
C GLN A 86 1.95 4.96 -10.36
N VAL A 87 2.94 4.13 -10.74
CA VAL A 87 2.74 2.70 -10.96
C VAL A 87 2.39 1.96 -9.68
N PHE A 88 3.00 2.32 -8.54
CA PHE A 88 2.65 1.71 -7.27
C PHE A 88 1.21 2.04 -6.85
N VAL A 89 0.72 3.26 -7.05
CA VAL A 89 -0.68 3.60 -6.73
C VAL A 89 -1.65 2.73 -7.52
N GLU A 90 -1.37 2.47 -8.79
CA GLU A 90 -2.16 1.55 -9.62
C GLU A 90 -2.06 0.11 -9.14
N HIS A 91 -0.85 -0.35 -8.82
CA HIS A 91 -0.63 -1.68 -8.26
C HIS A 91 -1.38 -1.88 -6.94
N LEU A 92 -1.28 -0.94 -6.00
CA LEU A 92 -2.01 -0.96 -4.74
C LEU A 92 -3.52 -1.06 -4.97
N TRP A 93 -4.06 -0.24 -5.88
CA TRP A 93 -5.48 -0.26 -6.23
C TRP A 93 -5.91 -1.61 -6.78
N GLN A 94 -5.16 -2.18 -7.72
CA GLN A 94 -5.43 -3.51 -8.28
C GLN A 94 -5.39 -4.57 -7.18
N ARG A 95 -4.37 -4.54 -6.31
CA ARG A 95 -4.20 -5.54 -5.25
C ARG A 95 -5.32 -5.50 -4.23
N LEU A 96 -5.77 -4.32 -3.81
CA LEU A 96 -6.90 -4.16 -2.89
C LEU A 96 -8.24 -4.48 -3.52
N THR A 97 -8.37 -4.29 -4.84
CA THR A 97 -9.62 -4.57 -5.57
C THR A 97 -9.78 -6.06 -5.86
N LEU A 98 -8.69 -6.77 -6.18
CA LEU A 98 -8.75 -8.15 -6.68
C LEU A 98 -8.54 -9.24 -5.63
N HIS A 99 -7.89 -8.92 -4.51
CA HIS A 99 -7.52 -9.92 -3.50
C HIS A 99 -8.19 -9.66 -2.15
N ASP A 100 -8.68 -10.75 -1.57
CA ASP A 100 -9.08 -10.79 -0.18
C ASP A 100 -7.85 -11.01 0.70
N TYR A 101 -7.73 -10.22 1.75
CA TYR A 101 -6.69 -10.34 2.77
C TYR A 101 -7.33 -10.65 4.12
N SER A 102 -6.61 -11.34 5.00
CA SER A 102 -7.06 -11.45 6.39
C SER A 102 -6.97 -10.08 7.08
N ILE A 103 -7.69 -9.90 8.20
CA ILE A 103 -7.66 -8.66 8.97
C ILE A 103 -6.23 -8.28 9.38
N ASP A 104 -5.44 -9.24 9.87
CA ASP A 104 -4.02 -9.04 10.16
C ASP A 104 -3.23 -8.50 8.96
N GLN A 105 -3.52 -8.98 7.75
CA GLN A 105 -2.84 -8.54 6.55
C GLN A 105 -3.29 -7.13 6.15
N TYR A 106 -4.57 -6.77 6.30
CA TYR A 106 -5.00 -5.38 6.09
C TYR A 106 -4.27 -4.42 7.04
N HIS A 107 -4.03 -4.83 8.29
CA HIS A 107 -3.22 -4.07 9.24
C HIS A 107 -1.76 -3.95 8.82
N GLU A 108 -1.12 -5.03 8.40
CA GLU A 108 0.25 -5.01 7.88
C GLU A 108 0.38 -4.09 6.65
N ILE A 109 -0.56 -4.19 5.71
CA ILE A 109 -0.60 -3.39 4.47
C ILE A 109 -0.82 -1.91 4.81
N ALA A 110 -1.78 -1.59 5.67
CA ALA A 110 -2.06 -0.23 6.09
C ALA A 110 -0.90 0.39 6.88
N GLY A 111 -0.25 -0.43 7.71
CA GLY A 111 0.94 -0.06 8.45
C GLY A 111 2.11 0.28 7.55
N GLU A 112 2.45 -0.57 6.58
CA GLU A 112 3.46 -0.23 5.57
C GLU A 112 3.05 1.02 4.78
N TYR A 113 1.80 1.11 4.34
CA TYR A 113 1.32 2.28 3.61
C TYR A 113 1.53 3.57 4.40
N SER A 114 1.34 3.54 5.72
CA SER A 114 1.59 4.69 6.60
C SER A 114 3.05 5.09 6.67
N LEU A 115 3.99 4.18 6.38
CA LEU A 115 5.44 4.42 6.35
C LEU A 115 5.92 5.04 5.03
N LEU A 116 5.08 5.09 4.00
CA LEU A 116 5.46 5.66 2.70
C LEU A 116 5.55 7.19 2.74
N GLU A 117 6.23 7.76 1.75
CA GLU A 117 6.38 9.19 1.53
C GLU A 117 4.99 9.84 1.43
N THR A 118 4.82 10.99 2.09
CA THR A 118 3.52 11.67 2.19
C THR A 118 2.87 11.96 0.83
N SER A 119 3.64 12.34 -0.20
CA SER A 119 3.08 12.61 -1.53
C SER A 119 2.43 11.36 -2.14
N LEU A 120 3.08 10.20 -2.00
CA LEU A 120 2.57 8.91 -2.43
C LEU A 120 1.35 8.49 -1.62
N ARG A 121 1.40 8.65 -0.29
CA ARG A 121 0.29 8.33 0.61
C ARG A 121 -0.96 9.17 0.31
N VAL A 122 -0.80 10.46 0.01
CA VAL A 122 -1.93 11.33 -0.34
C VAL A 122 -2.51 10.93 -1.70
N ALA A 123 -1.66 10.74 -2.71
CA ALA A 123 -2.11 10.38 -4.07
C ALA A 123 -2.90 9.05 -4.08
N GLY A 124 -2.40 8.02 -3.40
CA GLY A 124 -3.08 6.74 -3.29
C GLY A 124 -4.37 6.81 -2.47
N ARG A 125 -4.35 7.50 -1.32
CA ARG A 125 -5.49 7.58 -0.39
C ARG A 125 -6.67 8.30 -1.04
N THR A 126 -6.42 9.42 -1.72
CA THR A 126 -7.48 10.19 -2.38
C THR A 126 -8.21 9.34 -3.43
N LYS A 127 -7.47 8.72 -4.35
CA LYS A 127 -8.05 7.89 -5.43
C LYS A 127 -8.83 6.69 -4.88
N LEU A 128 -8.26 5.99 -3.90
CA LEU A 128 -8.92 4.84 -3.25
C LEU A 128 -10.17 5.27 -2.50
N TYR A 129 -10.10 6.38 -1.77
CA TYR A 129 -11.20 6.85 -0.94
C TYR A 129 -12.37 7.38 -1.78
N GLU A 130 -12.11 8.06 -2.89
CA GLU A 130 -13.17 8.48 -3.81
C GLU A 130 -13.94 7.28 -4.38
N THR A 131 -13.22 6.22 -4.75
CA THR A 131 -13.80 4.96 -5.24
C THR A 131 -14.64 4.31 -4.14
N PHE A 132 -14.05 4.13 -2.96
CA PHE A 132 -14.73 3.58 -1.79
C PHE A 132 -15.99 4.36 -1.40
N ARG A 133 -15.89 5.70 -1.34
CA ARG A 133 -17.02 6.58 -1.02
C ARG A 133 -18.13 6.41 -2.05
N THR A 134 -17.80 6.46 -3.33
CA THR A 134 -18.81 6.32 -4.41
C THR A 134 -19.51 4.97 -4.34
N LEU A 135 -18.75 3.90 -4.09
CA LEU A 135 -19.28 2.56 -3.90
C LEU A 135 -20.19 2.47 -2.67
N GLY A 136 -19.76 3.00 -1.53
CA GLY A 136 -20.55 3.02 -0.29
C GLY A 136 -21.86 3.80 -0.45
N GLU A 137 -21.82 4.98 -1.08
CA GLU A 137 -23.03 5.77 -1.35
C GLU A 137 -23.99 5.04 -2.30
N ARG A 138 -23.45 4.35 -3.31
CA ARG A 138 -24.25 3.50 -4.22
C ARG A 138 -24.94 2.37 -3.45
N LEU A 139 -24.23 1.67 -2.58
CA LEU A 139 -24.78 0.58 -1.77
C LEU A 139 -25.85 1.08 -0.80
N ILE A 140 -25.61 2.21 -0.11
CA ILE A 140 -26.61 2.87 0.76
C ILE A 140 -27.88 3.19 -0.04
N GLY A 141 -27.72 3.80 -1.22
CA GLY A 141 -28.83 4.14 -2.10
C GLY A 141 -29.64 2.91 -2.49
N ARG A 142 -28.98 1.86 -3.00
CA ARG A 142 -29.66 0.63 -3.40
C ARG A 142 -30.37 -0.05 -2.23
N HIS A 143 -29.73 -0.12 -1.06
CA HIS A 143 -30.35 -0.68 0.14
C HIS A 143 -31.59 0.10 0.57
N LYS A 144 -31.51 1.44 0.61
CA LYS A 144 -32.64 2.34 0.95
C LYS A 144 -33.85 2.11 0.05
N TYR A 145 -33.63 1.87 -1.24
CA TYR A 145 -34.70 1.63 -2.22
C TYR A 145 -35.03 0.14 -2.42
N LYS A 146 -34.52 -0.76 -1.56
CA LYS A 146 -34.73 -2.21 -1.63
C LYS A 146 -34.36 -2.81 -2.99
N LEU A 147 -33.36 -2.24 -3.64
CA LEU A 147 -32.77 -2.78 -4.87
C LEU A 147 -31.76 -3.88 -4.51
N GLU A 148 -31.64 -4.87 -5.39
CA GLU A 148 -30.66 -5.96 -5.25
C GLU A 148 -29.23 -5.40 -5.14
N LEU A 149 -28.41 -5.94 -4.23
CA LEU A 149 -27.01 -5.53 -4.10
C LEU A 149 -26.12 -6.50 -4.86
N ASP A 150 -25.20 -5.95 -5.66
CA ASP A 150 -24.22 -6.75 -6.39
C ASP A 150 -23.20 -7.36 -5.42
N THR A 151 -23.01 -8.68 -5.47
CA THR A 151 -22.07 -9.38 -4.59
C THR A 151 -20.62 -8.91 -4.80
N TYR A 152 -20.24 -8.59 -6.04
CA TYR A 152 -18.92 -8.02 -6.33
C TYR A 152 -18.71 -6.68 -5.62
N ASP A 153 -19.73 -5.81 -5.67
CA ASP A 153 -19.70 -4.50 -5.00
C ASP A 153 -19.58 -4.64 -3.48
N LEU A 154 -20.29 -5.62 -2.89
CA LEU A 154 -20.21 -5.91 -1.46
C LEU A 154 -18.80 -6.34 -1.04
N HIS A 155 -18.19 -7.27 -1.79
CA HIS A 155 -16.82 -7.70 -1.53
C HIS A 155 -15.83 -6.55 -1.68
N LEU A 156 -15.92 -5.78 -2.78
CA LEU A 156 -15.04 -4.65 -3.00
C LEU A 156 -15.17 -3.59 -1.90
N PHE A 157 -16.41 -3.28 -1.49
CA PHE A 157 -16.66 -2.36 -0.39
C PHE A 157 -16.03 -2.87 0.90
N ASN A 158 -16.19 -4.15 1.22
CA ASN A 158 -15.61 -4.75 2.41
C ASN A 158 -14.08 -4.69 2.40
N ARG A 159 -13.42 -5.04 1.29
CA ARG A 159 -11.95 -4.96 1.14
C ARG A 159 -11.44 -3.55 1.42
N LEU A 160 -12.07 -2.55 0.80
CA LEU A 160 -11.68 -1.15 0.95
C LEU A 160 -11.98 -0.62 2.35
N LEU A 161 -13.11 -1.00 2.95
CA LEU A 161 -13.45 -0.63 4.31
C LEU A 161 -12.42 -1.15 5.31
N LEU A 162 -12.05 -2.43 5.22
CA LEU A 162 -11.07 -3.04 6.15
C LEU A 162 -9.70 -2.37 6.02
N PHE A 163 -9.26 -2.08 4.79
CA PHE A 163 -8.05 -1.30 4.56
C PHE A 163 -8.13 0.10 5.20
N PHE A 164 -9.23 0.83 5.01
CA PHE A 164 -9.38 2.17 5.57
C PHE A 164 -9.48 2.18 7.09
N LEU A 165 -10.20 1.25 7.70
CA LEU A 165 -10.27 1.12 9.17
C LEU A 165 -8.90 0.82 9.78
N ALA A 166 -8.10 -0.03 9.12
CA ALA A 166 -6.71 -0.27 9.52
C ALA A 166 -5.83 0.98 9.30
N LEU A 167 -6.01 1.70 8.19
CA LEU A 167 -5.21 2.89 7.89
C LEU A 167 -5.49 4.04 8.86
N GLU A 168 -6.74 4.26 9.28
CA GLU A 168 -7.07 5.30 10.27
C GLU A 168 -6.38 5.07 11.62
N HIS A 169 -5.99 3.84 11.96
CA HIS A 169 -5.21 3.55 13.16
C HIS A 169 -3.77 4.09 13.07
N TYR A 170 -3.11 3.92 11.91
CA TYR A 170 -1.71 4.32 11.72
C TYR A 170 -1.55 5.75 11.20
N TRP A 171 -2.51 6.23 10.41
CA TRP A 171 -2.47 7.56 9.80
C TRP A 171 -3.88 8.19 9.73
N PRO A 172 -4.40 8.67 10.88
CA PRO A 172 -5.72 9.29 10.97
C PRO A 172 -5.89 10.43 9.97
N GLY A 173 -7.09 10.59 9.41
CA GLY A 173 -7.40 11.75 8.59
C GLY A 173 -8.88 12.11 8.56
N PRO A 174 -9.26 13.11 7.75
CA PRO A 174 -10.62 13.67 7.76
C PRO A 174 -11.71 12.68 7.31
N ALA A 175 -11.32 11.55 6.71
CA ALA A 175 -12.23 10.46 6.34
C ALA A 175 -12.67 9.61 7.54
N GLY A 176 -11.94 9.62 8.66
CA GLY A 176 -12.18 8.77 9.83
C GLY A 176 -13.60 8.87 10.38
N THR A 177 -14.11 10.10 10.57
CA THR A 177 -15.48 10.31 11.05
C THR A 177 -16.52 9.69 10.11
N ARG A 178 -16.39 9.89 8.80
CA ARG A 178 -17.33 9.31 7.81
C ARG A 178 -17.25 7.78 7.76
N LEU A 179 -16.05 7.22 7.90
CA LEU A 179 -15.85 5.77 7.99
C LEU A 179 -16.65 5.20 9.17
N GLN A 180 -16.51 5.80 10.34
CA GLN A 180 -17.15 5.35 11.59
C GLN A 180 -18.67 5.59 11.60
N GLU A 181 -19.12 6.77 11.17
CA GLU A 181 -20.53 7.16 11.31
C GLU A 181 -21.44 6.66 10.18
N ARG A 182 -20.88 6.39 9.00
CA ARG A 182 -21.68 6.11 7.80
C ARG A 182 -21.38 4.76 7.17
N PHE A 183 -20.11 4.41 7.00
CA PHE A 183 -19.74 3.20 6.27
C PHE A 183 -19.63 1.97 7.17
N LEU A 184 -19.22 2.12 8.43
CA LEU A 184 -19.20 1.02 9.38
C LEU A 184 -20.62 0.52 9.74
N PRO A 185 -21.63 1.38 9.96
CA PRO A 185 -23.02 0.93 10.13
C PRO A 185 -23.54 0.18 8.90
N LEU A 186 -23.30 0.72 7.68
CA LEU A 186 -23.64 0.03 6.43
C LEU A 186 -23.01 -1.38 6.37
N ALA A 187 -21.74 -1.50 6.78
CA ALA A 187 -21.05 -2.77 6.78
C ALA A 187 -21.71 -3.78 7.74
N ARG A 188 -21.96 -3.34 8.98
CA ARG A 188 -22.54 -4.16 10.06
C ARG A 188 -23.96 -4.63 9.74
N GLU A 189 -24.79 -3.73 9.24
CA GLU A 189 -26.22 -3.98 9.07
C GLU A 189 -26.56 -4.62 7.73
N VAL A 190 -25.73 -4.40 6.71
CA VAL A 190 -26.05 -4.78 5.32
C VAL A 190 -24.99 -5.68 4.72
N VAL A 191 -23.73 -5.24 4.68
CA VAL A 191 -22.69 -5.94 3.89
C VAL A 191 -22.27 -7.26 4.53
N TRP A 192 -21.88 -7.25 5.80
CA TRP A 192 -21.39 -8.44 6.49
C TRP A 192 -22.46 -9.55 6.60
N PRO A 193 -23.74 -9.24 6.92
CA PRO A 193 -24.79 -10.24 6.89
C PRO A 193 -25.00 -10.85 5.50
N GLN A 194 -24.99 -10.04 4.43
CA GLN A 194 -25.15 -10.53 3.06
C GLN A 194 -23.98 -11.38 2.59
N LEU A 195 -22.76 -11.01 2.98
CA LEU A 195 -21.54 -11.77 2.71
C LEU A 195 -21.34 -12.96 3.67
N ARG A 196 -22.22 -13.13 4.67
CA ARG A 196 -22.13 -14.16 5.72
C ARG A 196 -20.78 -14.15 6.44
N LEU A 197 -20.24 -12.96 6.69
CA LEU A 197 -18.98 -12.79 7.41
C LEU A 197 -19.18 -13.01 8.92
N ALA A 198 -18.09 -13.32 9.61
CA ALA A 198 -18.13 -13.63 11.04
C ALA A 198 -18.64 -12.42 11.86
N PRO A 199 -19.50 -12.64 12.87
CA PRO A 199 -20.11 -11.57 13.65
C PRO A 199 -19.11 -10.83 14.56
N ASP A 200 -17.93 -11.40 14.79
CA ASP A 200 -16.86 -10.86 15.64
C ASP A 200 -15.81 -10.04 14.85
N LEU A 201 -16.09 -9.69 13.59
CA LEU A 201 -15.14 -9.00 12.71
C LEU A 201 -14.62 -7.68 13.32
N GLU A 202 -15.48 -6.94 14.02
CA GLU A 202 -15.13 -5.70 14.71
C GLU A 202 -14.17 -5.97 15.88
N SER A 203 -14.41 -7.02 16.66
CA SER A 203 -13.49 -7.44 17.72
C SER A 203 -12.14 -7.89 17.17
N GLN A 204 -12.13 -8.59 16.02
CA GLN A 204 -10.88 -8.97 15.34
C GLN A 204 -10.12 -7.74 14.83
N LEU A 205 -10.82 -6.73 14.30
CA LEU A 205 -10.21 -5.45 13.90
C LEU A 205 -9.54 -4.75 15.08
N THR A 206 -10.24 -4.65 16.22
CA THR A 206 -9.68 -4.05 17.45
C THR A 206 -8.51 -4.86 17.99
N ALA A 207 -8.61 -6.19 18.01
CA ALA A 207 -7.52 -7.05 18.46
C ALA A 207 -6.25 -6.88 17.61
N ALA A 208 -6.40 -6.77 16.28
CA ALA A 208 -5.28 -6.57 15.37
C ALA A 208 -4.60 -5.19 15.57
N GLN A 209 -5.36 -4.14 15.87
CA GLN A 209 -4.79 -2.81 16.21
C GLN A 209 -3.87 -2.87 17.44
N HIS A 210 -4.21 -3.68 18.44
CA HIS A 210 -3.39 -3.83 19.65
C HIS A 210 -2.20 -4.77 19.45
N LYS A 211 -2.29 -5.67 18.47
CA LYS A 211 -1.29 -6.70 18.19
C LYS A 211 -0.05 -6.15 17.48
N TYR A 212 -0.22 -5.15 16.61
CA TYR A 212 0.85 -4.69 15.71
C TYR A 212 1.19 -3.22 15.93
N SER A 213 2.27 -2.96 16.66
CA SER A 213 2.81 -1.59 16.75
C SER A 213 3.51 -1.19 15.45
N ILE A 214 3.51 0.11 15.13
CA ILE A 214 4.22 0.62 13.95
C ILE A 214 5.73 0.31 14.00
N SER A 215 6.32 0.27 15.20
CA SER A 215 7.73 -0.08 15.39
C SER A 215 8.03 -1.55 15.07
N GLN A 216 7.13 -2.47 15.44
CA GLN A 216 7.25 -3.88 15.09
C GLN A 216 7.13 -4.09 13.57
N LEU A 217 6.16 -3.41 12.94
CA LEU A 217 5.96 -3.44 11.50
C LEU A 217 7.17 -2.88 10.75
N SER A 218 7.71 -1.74 11.19
CA SER A 218 8.92 -1.13 10.64
C SER A 218 10.13 -2.07 10.69
N ARG A 219 10.36 -2.74 11.84
CA ARG A 219 11.44 -3.72 11.98
C ARG A 219 11.24 -4.93 11.06
N ALA A 220 10.01 -5.44 10.97
CA ALA A 220 9.71 -6.56 10.08
C ALA A 220 9.88 -6.17 8.60
N LEU A 221 9.50 -4.95 8.24
CA LEU A 221 9.68 -4.39 6.90
C LEU A 221 11.17 -4.29 6.56
N GLU A 222 11.99 -3.76 7.47
CA GLU A 222 13.44 -3.66 7.27
C GLU A 222 14.08 -5.01 6.97
N LEU A 223 13.74 -6.06 7.74
CA LEU A 223 14.25 -7.42 7.51
C LEU A 223 13.87 -7.96 6.11
N GLN A 224 12.63 -7.70 5.68
CA GLN A 224 12.18 -8.13 4.36
C GLN A 224 12.85 -7.36 3.24
N LEU A 225 13.08 -6.05 3.41
CA LEU A 225 13.78 -5.22 2.43
C LEU A 225 15.26 -5.62 2.31
N ARG A 226 15.97 -5.87 3.42
CA ARG A 226 17.35 -6.41 3.39
C ARG A 226 17.43 -7.66 2.52
N THR A 227 16.49 -8.59 2.72
CA THR A 227 16.41 -9.83 1.93
C THR A 227 16.23 -9.57 0.42
N VAL A 228 15.60 -8.47 0.02
CA VAL A 228 15.48 -8.10 -1.40
C VAL A 228 16.82 -7.63 -1.95
N PHE A 229 17.53 -6.76 -1.22
CA PHE A 229 18.77 -6.14 -1.67
C PHE A 229 20.01 -7.04 -1.56
N ASP A 230 20.01 -7.99 -0.61
CA ASP A 230 21.07 -9.00 -0.46
C ASP A 230 21.13 -9.97 -1.65
N LYS A 231 20.03 -10.10 -2.39
CA LYS A 231 19.94 -10.96 -3.59
C LYS A 231 20.35 -10.26 -4.88
N LEU A 232 20.58 -8.95 -4.85
CA LEU A 232 20.94 -8.20 -6.04
C LEU A 232 22.44 -8.34 -6.35
N PRO A 233 22.80 -8.41 -7.64
CA PRO A 233 24.20 -8.40 -8.06
C PRO A 233 24.93 -7.10 -7.70
#